data_AF-K8XD27-F1
#
_entry.id   AF-K8XD27-F1
#
_cell.length_a   1.000
_cell.length_b   1.000
_cell.length_c   1.000
_cell.angle_alpha   90.00
_cell.angle_beta   90.00
_cell.angle_gamma   90.00
#
_symmetry.space_group_name_H-M   'P 1'
#
loop_
_entity.id
_entity.type
_entity.pdbx_description
1 polymer ?
#
loop_
_entity_poly.entity_id
_entity_poly.type
_entity_poly.pdbx_seq_one_letter_code
_entity_poly.pdbx_strand_id
1 'polypeptide(L)'
;GESLLTYALCVEEIARGWMSVSGVINTHFIVAHMIANHGTPEQKAHYLPRMATGELRGAFSMSEPELGSDVAAIRTKAARAADGNYVIDGQKMWLTNGGSSTLVAVLVRT
;
A
#
# COMPACT_ATOMS: atom_id res chain seq x y z
N GLY A 1 -16.06 3.45 -10.49
CA GLY A 1 -14.91 2.96 -11.26
C GLY A 1 -15.30 1.72 -12.02
N GLU A 2 -14.41 1.21 -12.87
CA GLU A 2 -14.60 -0.06 -13.60
C GLU A 2 -14.72 -1.27 -12.65
N SER A 3 -15.21 -2.40 -13.17
CA SER A 3 -15.42 -3.63 -12.40
C SER A 3 -14.11 -4.32 -12.00
N LEU A 4 -14.14 -5.13 -10.93
CA LEU A 4 -13.00 -5.99 -10.56
C LEU A 4 -12.65 -7.00 -11.66
N LEU A 5 -13.64 -7.44 -12.44
CA LEU A 5 -13.41 -8.30 -13.59
C LEU A 5 -12.59 -7.59 -14.67
N THR A 6 -12.95 -6.35 -15.01
CA THR A 6 -12.20 -5.52 -15.96
C THR A 6 -10.76 -5.36 -15.51
N TYR A 7 -10.54 -5.05 -14.23
CA TYR A 7 -9.20 -4.94 -13.64
C TYR A 7 -8.41 -6.25 -13.74
N ALA A 8 -9.01 -7.39 -13.40
CA ALA A 8 -8.36 -8.70 -13.49
C ALA A 8 -7.90 -9.03 -14.91
N LEU A 9 -8.75 -8.77 -15.91
CA LEU A 9 -8.42 -8.98 -17.33
C LEU A 9 -7.27 -8.06 -17.79
N CYS A 10 -7.26 -6.80 -17.37
CA CYS A 10 -6.13 -5.90 -17.66
C CYS A 10 -4.83 -6.41 -17.04
N VAL A 11 -4.87 -6.89 -15.79
CA VAL A 11 -3.70 -7.44 -15.10
C VAL A 11 -3.19 -8.71 -15.78
N GLU A 12 -4.08 -9.59 -16.25
CA GLU A 12 -3.71 -10.80 -17.00
C GLU A 12 -2.89 -10.46 -18.25
N GLU A 13 -3.37 -9.51 -19.06
CA GLU A 13 -2.67 -9.12 -20.29
C GLU A 13 -1.33 -8.40 -20.03
N ILE A 14 -1.26 -7.56 -18.99
CA ILE A 14 0.01 -6.94 -18.58
C ILE A 14 1.01 -8.01 -18.12
N ALA A 15 0.55 -8.97 -17.31
CA ALA A 15 1.38 -10.05 -16.79
C ALA A 15 1.90 -10.98 -17.90
N ARG A 16 1.10 -11.19 -18.96
CA ARG A 16 1.49 -11.96 -20.16
C ARG A 16 2.74 -11.37 -20.83
N GLY A 17 2.85 -10.03 -20.85
CA GLY A 17 4.02 -9.33 -21.37
C GLY A 17 5.18 -9.29 -20.37
N TRP A 18 4.93 -8.79 -19.15
CA TRP A 18 5.94 -8.70 -18.10
C TRP A 18 5.34 -8.77 -16.70
N MET A 19 5.47 -9.93 -16.06
CA MET A 19 4.91 -10.21 -14.73
C MET A 19 5.35 -9.22 -13.63
N SER A 20 6.55 -8.63 -13.69
CA SER A 20 6.99 -7.72 -12.61
C SER A 20 6.17 -6.41 -12.56
N VAL A 21 5.68 -5.95 -13.71
CA VAL A 21 4.89 -4.71 -13.82
C VAL A 21 3.54 -4.86 -13.13
N SER A 22 2.91 -6.04 -13.24
CA SER A 22 1.65 -6.31 -12.55
C SER A 22 1.79 -6.23 -11.03
N GLY A 23 2.95 -6.63 -10.48
CA GLY A 23 3.24 -6.48 -9.05
C GLY A 23 3.15 -5.04 -8.56
N VAL A 24 3.73 -4.09 -9.30
CA VAL A 24 3.70 -2.66 -8.95
C VAL A 24 2.28 -2.08 -9.04
N ILE A 25 1.55 -2.43 -10.10
CA ILE A 25 0.17 -1.99 -10.32
C ILE A 25 -0.75 -2.53 -9.23
N ASN A 26 -0.59 -3.81 -8.85
CA ASN A 26 -1.40 -4.45 -7.84
C ASN A 26 -1.19 -3.82 -6.46
N THR A 27 0.06 -3.55 -6.05
CA THR A 27 0.28 -2.87 -4.77
C THR A 27 -0.29 -1.47 -4.74
N HIS A 28 -0.21 -0.73 -5.86
CA HIS A 28 -0.85 0.57 -5.96
C HIS A 28 -2.37 0.46 -5.82
N PHE A 29 -2.99 -0.48 -6.53
CA PHE A 29 -4.43 -0.73 -6.48
C PHE A 29 -4.91 -1.11 -5.08
N ILE A 30 -4.17 -1.97 -4.37
CA ILE A 30 -4.47 -2.33 -2.98
C ILE A 30 -4.54 -1.10 -2.09
N VAL A 31 -3.56 -0.20 -2.16
CA VAL A 31 -3.53 1.03 -1.35
C VAL A 31 -4.69 1.97 -1.70
N ALA A 32 -4.96 2.17 -3.00
CA ALA A 32 -6.08 2.99 -3.44
C ALA A 32 -7.42 2.40 -2.95
N HIS A 33 -7.58 1.08 -3.01
CA HIS A 33 -8.75 0.37 -2.52
C HIS A 33 -8.91 0.50 -1.00
N MET A 34 -7.83 0.38 -0.23
CA MET A 34 -7.86 0.60 1.22
C MET A 34 -8.34 2.01 1.57
N ILE A 35 -7.81 3.04 0.90
CA ILE A 35 -8.21 4.44 1.14
C ILE A 35 -9.66 4.67 0.73
N ALA A 36 -10.08 4.13 -0.43
CA ALA A 36 -11.46 4.26 -0.90
C ALA A 36 -12.49 3.66 0.07
N ASN A 37 -12.17 2.54 0.71
CA ASN A 37 -13.09 1.87 1.64
C ASN A 37 -12.97 2.39 3.08
N HIS A 38 -11.77 2.65 3.58
CA HIS A 38 -11.51 2.88 5.00
C HIS A 38 -10.93 4.27 5.34
N GLY A 39 -10.54 5.05 4.33
CA GLY A 39 -10.03 6.40 4.56
C GLY A 39 -11.12 7.36 5.06
N THR A 40 -10.71 8.42 5.75
CA THR A 40 -11.61 9.54 6.06
C THR A 40 -11.98 10.31 4.78
N PRO A 41 -13.04 11.14 4.78
CA PRO A 41 -13.36 11.99 3.63
C PRO A 41 -12.18 12.83 3.15
N GLU A 42 -11.38 13.37 4.07
CA GLU A 42 -10.19 14.18 3.80
C GLU A 42 -9.08 13.35 3.13
N GLN A 43 -8.84 12.13 3.64
CA GLN A 43 -7.87 11.21 3.05
C GLN A 43 -8.29 10.81 1.62
N LYS A 44 -9.57 10.49 1.41
CA LYS A 44 -10.09 10.14 0.08
C LYS A 44 -9.93 11.29 -0.91
N ALA A 45 -10.31 12.50 -0.50
CA ALA A 45 -10.21 13.71 -1.32
C ALA A 45 -8.74 14.07 -1.66
N HIS A 46 -7.83 13.87 -0.72
CA HIS A 46 -6.42 14.19 -0.91
C HIS A 46 -5.68 13.13 -1.76
N TYR A 47 -5.83 11.84 -1.44
CA TYR A 47 -5.00 10.79 -2.03
C TYR A 47 -5.55 10.25 -3.35
N LEU A 48 -6.85 9.93 -3.44
CA LEU A 48 -7.38 9.17 -4.59
C LEU A 48 -7.22 9.89 -5.93
N PRO A 49 -7.47 11.21 -6.06
CA PRO A 49 -7.26 11.91 -7.32
C PRO A 49 -5.79 11.88 -7.78
N ARG A 50 -4.85 12.05 -6.84
CA ARG A 50 -3.40 12.05 -7.11
C ARG A 50 -2.85 10.66 -7.39
N MET A 51 -3.47 9.62 -6.81
CA MET A 51 -3.15 8.24 -7.14
C MET A 51 -3.64 7.88 -8.55
N ALA A 52 -4.84 8.32 -8.94
CA ALA A 52 -5.41 8.07 -10.26
C ALA A 52 -4.58 8.67 -11.42
N THR A 53 -3.88 9.78 -11.19
CA THR A 53 -2.96 10.39 -12.17
C THR A 53 -1.55 9.80 -12.13
N GLY A 54 -1.24 8.96 -11.14
CA GLY A 54 0.11 8.41 -10.91
C GLY A 54 1.09 9.38 -10.23
N GLU A 55 0.65 10.59 -9.83
CA GLU A 55 1.45 11.52 -9.03
C GLU A 55 1.85 10.89 -7.69
N LEU A 56 0.89 10.21 -7.05
CA LEU A 56 1.14 9.36 -5.89
C LEU A 56 1.16 7.90 -6.29
N ARG A 57 2.23 7.20 -5.90
CA ARG A 57 2.41 5.77 -6.19
C ARG A 57 2.43 5.00 -4.87
N GLY A 58 1.38 4.20 -4.66
CA GLY A 58 1.20 3.40 -3.46
C GLY A 58 2.10 2.15 -3.44
N ALA A 59 2.64 1.85 -2.26
CA ALA A 59 3.21 0.56 -1.90
C ALA A 59 2.56 0.05 -0.60
N PHE A 60 2.51 -1.27 -0.45
CA PHE A 60 1.92 -1.94 0.71
C PHE A 60 3.01 -2.68 1.49
N SER A 61 3.03 -2.48 2.81
CA SER A 61 4.12 -2.89 3.69
C SER A 61 3.59 -3.59 4.94
N MET A 62 3.66 -4.92 4.95
CA MET A 62 3.14 -5.74 6.04
C MET A 62 4.26 -6.55 6.73
N SER A 63 5.02 -7.31 5.96
CA SER A 63 6.02 -8.26 6.45
C SER A 63 7.24 -7.61 7.09
N GLU A 64 7.83 -8.32 8.04
CA GLU A 64 9.11 -8.02 8.70
C GLU A 64 10.10 -9.15 8.38
N PRO A 65 11.42 -8.97 8.58
CA PRO A 65 12.43 -9.98 8.21
C PRO A 65 12.11 -11.40 8.67
N GLU A 66 11.57 -11.54 9.88
CA GLU A 66 11.24 -12.84 10.50
C GLU A 66 9.73 -13.15 10.48
N LEU A 67 8.89 -12.27 9.93
CA LEU A 67 7.43 -12.31 10.07
C LEU A 67 6.74 -12.03 8.72
N GLY A 68 6.56 -13.09 7.94
CA GLY A 68 5.84 -13.07 6.66
C GLY A 68 4.42 -13.63 6.79
N SER A 69 4.32 -14.91 7.15
CA SER A 69 3.03 -15.62 7.29
C SER A 69 2.29 -15.26 8.59
N ASP A 70 3.02 -15.07 9.69
CA ASP A 70 2.45 -14.62 10.97
C ASP A 70 2.49 -13.10 11.10
N VAL A 71 1.58 -12.44 10.39
CA VAL A 71 1.44 -10.99 10.39
C VAL A 71 0.92 -10.46 11.72
N ALA A 72 0.22 -11.26 12.52
CA ALA A 72 -0.30 -10.81 13.81
C ALA A 72 0.83 -10.57 14.83
N ALA A 73 1.95 -11.27 14.67
CA ALA A 73 3.12 -11.17 15.54
C ALA A 73 4.07 -10.01 15.21
N ILE A 74 3.75 -9.13 14.25
CA ILE A 74 4.61 -8.00 13.88
C ILE A 74 5.03 -7.15 15.09
N ARG A 75 6.25 -6.62 14.99
CA ARG A 75 6.93 -5.91 16.07
C ARG A 75 7.10 -4.41 15.78
N THR A 76 7.00 -3.97 14.53
CA THR A 76 7.03 -2.53 14.19
C THR A 76 5.94 -1.80 14.97
N LYS A 77 6.33 -0.77 15.72
CA LYS A 77 5.42 -0.04 16.62
C LYS A 77 5.18 1.38 16.13
N ALA A 78 4.03 1.92 16.46
CA ALA A 78 3.67 3.32 16.27
C ALA A 78 3.27 3.91 17.62
N ALA A 79 4.15 4.72 18.22
CA ALA A 79 3.85 5.42 19.47
C ALA A 79 3.31 6.82 19.18
N ARG A 80 2.25 7.24 19.89
CA ARG A 80 1.69 8.58 19.72
C ARG A 80 2.58 9.64 20.36
N ALA A 81 2.97 10.65 19.60
CA ALA A 81 3.75 11.80 20.05
C ALA A 81 2.86 12.91 20.62
N ALA A 82 3.50 13.87 21.30
CA ALA A 82 2.81 15.00 21.95
C ALA A 82 2.09 15.93 20.97
N ASP A 83 2.55 16.00 19.72
CA ASP A 83 1.95 16.78 18.63
C ASP A 83 0.75 16.09 17.98
N GLY A 84 0.40 14.87 18.44
CA GLY A 84 -0.70 14.08 17.91
C GLY A 84 -0.32 13.16 16.75
N ASN A 85 0.91 13.22 16.23
CA ASN A 85 1.43 12.31 15.20
C ASN A 85 1.88 10.98 15.81
N TYR A 86 2.24 10.02 14.95
CA TYR A 86 2.86 8.77 15.36
C TYR A 86 4.34 8.74 15.01
N VAL A 87 5.17 8.25 15.93
CA VAL A 87 6.56 7.86 15.69
C VAL A 87 6.58 6.37 15.43
N ILE A 88 7.06 5.98 14.24
CA ILE A 88 7.13 4.57 13.83
C ILE A 88 8.57 4.07 14.02
N ASP A 89 8.73 2.96 14.74
CA ASP A 89 10.01 2.27 14.96
C ASP A 89 9.88 0.79 14.60
N GLY A 90 10.74 0.32 13.70
CA GLY A 90 10.82 -1.08 13.29
C GLY A 90 11.42 -1.24 11.89
N GLN A 91 11.43 -2.48 11.42
CA GLN A 91 11.93 -2.84 10.10
C GLN A 91 10.88 -3.63 9.32
N LYS A 92 10.63 -3.19 8.09
CA LYS A 92 9.77 -3.88 7.12
C LYS A 92 10.62 -4.50 6.01
N MET A 93 10.09 -5.55 5.38
CA MET A 93 10.76 -6.28 4.31
C MET A 93 9.78 -6.64 3.19
N TRP A 94 10.31 -6.84 1.98
CA TRP A 94 9.57 -7.27 0.79
C TRP A 94 8.54 -6.25 0.27
N LEU A 95 8.88 -4.96 0.30
CA LEU A 95 8.05 -3.91 -0.30
C LEU A 95 8.26 -3.83 -1.81
N THR A 96 7.33 -4.40 -2.57
CA THR A 96 7.23 -4.14 -4.01
C THR A 96 7.12 -2.62 -4.24
N ASN A 97 7.93 -2.10 -5.17
CA ASN A 97 8.03 -0.67 -5.47
C ASN A 97 8.49 0.22 -4.30
N GLY A 98 9.01 -0.35 -3.20
CA GLY A 98 9.32 0.41 -1.97
C GLY A 98 10.22 1.63 -2.21
N GLY A 99 11.33 1.46 -2.94
CA GLY A 99 12.28 2.55 -3.21
C GLY A 99 11.78 3.67 -4.13
N SER A 100 10.72 3.42 -4.90
CA SER A 100 10.17 4.39 -5.88
C SER A 100 8.75 4.86 -5.53
N SER A 101 8.18 4.34 -4.44
CA SER A 101 6.86 4.71 -3.95
C SER A 101 6.89 6.08 -3.27
N THR A 102 5.77 6.80 -3.34
CA THR A 102 5.59 8.11 -2.68
C THR A 102 4.53 8.06 -1.58
N LEU A 103 3.87 6.92 -1.42
CA LEU A 103 2.90 6.64 -0.37
C LEU A 103 3.03 5.17 0.04
N VAL A 104 3.19 4.90 1.34
CA VAL A 104 3.28 3.54 1.87
C VAL A 104 2.16 3.30 2.87
N ALA A 105 1.31 2.31 2.59
CA ALA A 105 0.40 1.76 3.59
C ALA A 105 1.18 0.75 4.44
N VAL A 106 1.48 1.13 5.68
CA VAL A 106 2.30 0.34 6.61
C VAL A 106 1.46 -0.23 7.76
N LEU A 107 1.57 -1.53 7.99
CA LEU A 107 0.98 -2.19 9.15
C LEU A 107 1.91 -2.05 10.36
N VAL A 108 1.38 -1.53 11.47
CA VAL A 108 2.10 -1.26 12.71
C VAL A 108 1.27 -1.67 13.93
N ARG A 109 1.94 -1.87 15.06
CA ARG A 109 1.33 -2.05 16.38
C ARG A 109 1.26 -0.71 17.11
N THR A 110 0.07 -0.28 17.52
CA THR A 110 -0.16 0.93 18.34
C THR A 110 -0.16 0.62 19.82
#